data_AF-A0A265QB34-F1
#
_entry.id   AF-A0A265QB34-F1
#
_cell.length_a   1.000
_cell.length_b   1.000
_cell.length_c   1.000
_cell.angle_alpha   90.00
_cell.angle_beta   90.00
_cell.angle_gamma   90.00
#
_symmetry.space_group_name_H-M   'P 1'
#
loop_
_entity.id
_entity.type
_entity.pdbx_description
1 polymer ?
#
loop_
_entity_poly.entity_id
_entity_poly.type
_entity_poly.pdbx_seq_one_letter_code
_entity_poly.pdbx_strand_id
1 'polypeptide(L)'
;MKKSKVSKLVSLVLVSVMFLSGCNANVSKPSNVSGEGVYKIGISQLADHPALDDARKGFEDGLKELGINAEIDYQNAQGDIPTTVSISQKFVKDKVDLIYAIATPAAQSAKQATSEIPILFSAVTDPIKAELVASMEKPDGNVTGTSDASPMDRQLQLFKDLDSNIKKIGIVFNTSEPNSQIQIEMAKELAPSMGLEIVEVGISSISDISQAVDSIVKKVDGIYTITDNMVASAINIVSEKATSNKLITVAAEDSHVSGGILVTDGISYYELGKQTAKMAKEILVDGKTPSDIPSQTAANTKKVFNKETLNSLGLDENNNVFKDAIKND
;
A
#
# COMPACT_ATOMS: atom_id res chain seq x y z
N MET A 1 -64.29 23.97 -83.76
CA MET A 1 -65.28 22.89 -83.64
C MET A 1 -64.87 21.94 -82.52
N LYS A 2 -65.76 21.76 -81.53
CA LYS A 2 -65.92 20.67 -80.52
C LYS A 2 -64.69 20.19 -79.73
N LYS A 3 -64.64 20.50 -78.41
CA LYS A 3 -64.96 19.62 -77.24
C LYS A 3 -63.79 18.68 -76.87
N SER A 4 -63.47 18.29 -75.63
CA SER A 4 -63.87 18.65 -74.26
C SER A 4 -63.10 17.72 -73.32
N LYS A 5 -62.85 18.17 -72.08
CA LYS A 5 -62.90 17.41 -70.80
C LYS A 5 -61.96 16.20 -70.56
N VAL A 6 -61.13 16.37 -69.52
CA VAL A 6 -61.11 15.62 -68.24
C VAL A 6 -61.46 14.13 -68.29
N SER A 7 -60.56 13.24 -67.86
CA SER A 7 -60.74 12.42 -66.64
C SER A 7 -59.64 11.37 -66.43
N LYS A 8 -59.40 11.14 -65.14
CA LYS A 8 -58.58 10.16 -64.40
C LYS A 8 -58.68 8.69 -64.88
N LEU A 9 -57.59 7.93 -64.70
CA LEU A 9 -57.41 6.73 -63.82
C LEU A 9 -56.20 5.92 -64.32
N VAL A 10 -55.15 5.76 -63.51
CA VAL A 10 -54.79 4.55 -62.72
C VAL A 10 -54.64 3.28 -63.56
N SER A 11 -53.39 2.83 -63.75
CA SER A 11 -53.03 1.41 -63.91
C SER A 11 -51.64 1.16 -63.31
N LEU A 12 -51.63 0.17 -62.42
CA LEU A 12 -50.54 -0.44 -61.66
C LEU A 12 -49.68 -1.35 -62.56
N VAL A 13 -48.43 -1.64 -62.16
CA VAL A 13 -47.57 -2.85 -62.39
C VAL A 13 -46.08 -2.39 -62.45
N LEU A 14 -45.32 -2.52 -61.34
CA LEU A 14 -44.23 -3.51 -61.07
C LEU A 14 -42.94 -3.20 -61.89
N VAL A 15 -41.71 -3.06 -61.38
CA VAL A 15 -40.96 -3.82 -60.36
C VAL A 15 -39.72 -2.99 -59.92
N SER A 16 -39.23 -3.25 -58.70
CA SER A 16 -37.81 -3.35 -58.27
C SER A 16 -36.91 -2.13 -57.96
N VAL A 17 -36.61 -2.03 -56.65
CA VAL A 17 -35.26 -2.10 -56.03
C VAL A 17 -34.42 -0.80 -55.88
N MET A 18 -34.08 -0.56 -54.60
CA MET A 18 -32.83 0.02 -54.03
C MET A 18 -32.74 1.49 -53.59
N PHE A 19 -32.22 1.61 -52.35
CA PHE A 19 -31.66 2.75 -51.60
C PHE A 19 -32.60 3.75 -50.93
N LEU A 20 -32.97 3.43 -49.68
CA LEU A 20 -33.18 4.42 -48.62
C LEU A 20 -32.03 4.32 -47.62
N SER A 21 -31.01 5.17 -47.80
CA SER A 21 -30.05 5.48 -46.76
C SER A 21 -30.75 6.37 -45.73
N GLY A 22 -31.17 5.77 -44.62
CA GLY A 22 -31.61 6.50 -43.44
C GLY A 22 -30.39 7.12 -42.74
N CYS A 23 -30.35 8.44 -42.67
CA CYS A 23 -29.49 9.15 -41.73
C CYS A 23 -30.00 8.86 -40.32
N ASN A 24 -29.37 7.91 -39.63
CA ASN A 24 -29.58 7.71 -38.20
C ASN A 24 -28.63 8.65 -37.46
N ALA A 25 -29.19 9.60 -36.72
CA ALA A 25 -28.46 10.38 -35.74
C ALA A 25 -27.99 9.41 -34.64
N ASN A 26 -26.72 9.03 -34.68
CA ASN A 26 -26.05 8.38 -33.55
C ASN A 26 -25.85 9.43 -32.46
N VAL A 27 -26.91 9.67 -31.69
CA VAL A 27 -26.78 10.03 -30.28
C VAL A 27 -26.27 8.76 -29.61
N SER A 28 -24.96 8.71 -29.37
CA SER A 28 -24.33 7.69 -28.55
C SER A 28 -25.03 7.71 -27.18
N LYS A 29 -25.92 6.73 -26.97
CA LYS A 29 -26.41 6.41 -25.64
C LYS A 29 -25.19 6.14 -24.75
N PRO A 30 -25.20 6.56 -23.47
CA PRO A 30 -24.20 6.09 -22.53
C PRO A 30 -24.28 4.56 -22.52
N SER A 31 -23.16 3.92 -22.83
CA SER A 31 -23.00 2.49 -22.64
C SER A 31 -23.33 2.21 -21.18
N ASN A 32 -24.41 1.48 -20.93
CA ASN A 32 -24.58 0.80 -19.66
C ASN A 32 -23.32 -0.08 -19.48
N VAL A 33 -22.40 0.34 -18.61
CA VAL A 33 -21.30 -0.51 -18.16
C VAL A 33 -21.91 -1.50 -17.18
N SER A 34 -22.49 -2.55 -17.76
CA SER A 34 -22.87 -3.78 -17.07
C SER A 34 -22.49 -4.93 -18.00
N GLY A 35 -21.26 -5.42 -17.86
CA GLY A 35 -20.76 -6.66 -18.44
C GLY A 35 -19.55 -7.10 -17.62
N GLU A 36 -19.68 -8.06 -16.69
CA GLU A 36 -19.60 -9.51 -16.95
C GLU A 36 -18.25 -9.99 -17.56
N GLY A 37 -17.19 -9.18 -17.49
CA GLY A 37 -15.81 -9.64 -17.65
C GLY A 37 -15.16 -9.97 -16.30
N VAL A 38 -14.30 -10.99 -16.27
CA VAL A 38 -13.40 -11.24 -15.12
C VAL A 38 -12.16 -10.37 -15.32
N TYR A 39 -11.89 -9.43 -14.42
CA TYR A 39 -10.66 -8.62 -14.47
C TYR A 39 -9.46 -9.46 -14.04
N LYS A 40 -8.34 -9.37 -14.72
CA LYS A 40 -7.09 -10.01 -14.32
C LYS A 40 -6.26 -9.02 -13.52
N ILE A 41 -6.00 -9.34 -12.26
CA ILE A 41 -5.18 -8.50 -11.38
C ILE A 41 -3.91 -9.27 -11.01
N GLY A 42 -2.77 -8.71 -11.37
CA GLY A 42 -1.47 -9.21 -10.91
C GLY A 42 -1.12 -8.58 -9.57
N ILE A 43 -0.93 -9.39 -8.52
CA ILE A 43 -0.45 -8.91 -7.22
C ILE A 43 1.04 -9.23 -7.11
N SER A 44 1.88 -8.20 -7.03
CA SER A 44 3.33 -8.31 -6.77
C SER A 44 3.59 -7.94 -5.32
N GLN A 45 3.95 -8.90 -4.49
CA GLN A 45 4.31 -8.68 -3.08
C GLN A 45 5.80 -8.92 -2.88
N LEU A 46 6.48 -8.02 -2.16
CA LEU A 46 7.92 -8.15 -1.92
C LEU A 46 8.28 -9.39 -1.07
N ALA A 47 7.66 -9.54 0.10
CA ALA A 47 8.02 -10.57 1.07
C ALA A 47 6.80 -11.04 1.87
N ASP A 48 6.91 -12.18 2.54
CA ASP A 48 5.91 -12.66 3.50
C ASP A 48 6.18 -12.05 4.89
N HIS A 49 5.32 -11.14 5.32
CA HIS A 49 5.21 -10.70 6.72
C HIS A 49 3.81 -10.12 6.99
N PRO A 50 3.36 -10.07 8.26
CA PRO A 50 1.96 -9.80 8.58
C PRO A 50 1.38 -8.53 7.95
N ALA A 51 2.14 -7.44 7.89
CA ALA A 51 1.67 -6.18 7.28
C ALA A 51 1.34 -6.32 5.78
N LEU A 52 2.22 -6.90 4.96
CA LEU A 52 1.95 -7.02 3.53
C LEU A 52 0.86 -8.05 3.24
N ASP A 53 0.81 -9.11 4.05
CA ASP A 53 -0.23 -10.13 3.97
C ASP A 53 -1.61 -9.54 4.30
N ASP A 54 -1.68 -8.67 5.32
CA ASP A 54 -2.89 -7.94 5.66
C ASP A 54 -3.27 -6.94 4.57
N ALA A 55 -2.31 -6.22 3.97
CA ALA A 55 -2.58 -5.34 2.83
C ALA A 55 -3.12 -6.11 1.61
N ARG A 56 -2.60 -7.31 1.34
CA ARG A 56 -3.12 -8.19 0.28
C ARG A 56 -4.52 -8.67 0.61
N LYS A 57 -4.71 -9.21 1.82
CA LYS A 57 -6.00 -9.75 2.27
C LYS A 57 -7.08 -8.68 2.28
N GLY A 58 -6.78 -7.49 2.81
CA GLY A 58 -7.67 -6.35 2.80
C GLY A 58 -8.05 -5.93 1.38
N PHE A 59 -7.10 -5.97 0.45
CA PHE A 59 -7.39 -5.71 -0.96
C PHE A 59 -8.34 -6.77 -1.55
N GLU A 60 -8.03 -8.05 -1.40
CA GLU A 60 -8.85 -9.16 -1.90
C GLU A 60 -10.27 -9.15 -1.32
N ASP A 61 -10.41 -8.95 -0.01
CA ASP A 61 -11.72 -8.88 0.65
C ASP A 61 -12.46 -7.59 0.26
N GLY A 62 -11.77 -6.48 0.11
CA GLY A 62 -12.32 -5.24 -0.43
C GLY A 62 -12.88 -5.40 -1.84
N LEU A 63 -12.20 -6.11 -2.74
CA LEU A 63 -12.70 -6.41 -4.08
C LEU A 63 -14.00 -7.23 -4.01
N LYS A 64 -14.04 -8.27 -3.15
CA LYS A 64 -15.25 -9.10 -2.95
C LYS A 64 -16.41 -8.29 -2.42
N GLU A 65 -16.18 -7.45 -1.40
CA GLU A 65 -17.21 -6.58 -0.80
C GLU A 65 -17.77 -5.58 -1.81
N LEU A 66 -16.94 -5.08 -2.73
CA LEU A 66 -17.33 -4.17 -3.81
C LEU A 66 -17.99 -4.88 -5.00
N GLY A 67 -18.08 -6.22 -4.98
CA GLY A 67 -18.68 -7.03 -6.04
C GLY A 67 -17.83 -7.08 -7.33
N ILE A 68 -16.52 -6.85 -7.24
CA ILE A 68 -15.62 -6.87 -8.38
C ILE A 68 -15.20 -8.31 -8.68
N ASN A 69 -15.55 -8.79 -9.87
CA ASN A 69 -15.19 -10.12 -10.32
C ASN A 69 -13.75 -10.10 -10.88
N ALA A 70 -12.79 -10.63 -10.13
CA ALA A 70 -11.38 -10.63 -10.50
C ALA A 70 -10.73 -12.01 -10.39
N GLU A 71 -9.89 -12.34 -11.37
CA GLU A 71 -8.92 -13.42 -11.32
C GLU A 71 -7.60 -12.84 -10.79
N ILE A 72 -7.16 -13.34 -9.64
CA ILE A 72 -5.94 -12.87 -8.97
C ILE A 72 -4.76 -13.77 -9.35
N ASP A 73 -3.73 -13.19 -9.95
CA ASP A 73 -2.41 -13.81 -10.11
C ASP A 73 -1.46 -13.23 -9.04
N TYR A 74 -1.36 -13.93 -7.92
CA TYR A 74 -0.49 -13.54 -6.81
C TYR A 74 0.92 -14.10 -6.99
N GLN A 75 1.91 -13.22 -6.91
CA GLN A 75 3.33 -13.54 -6.97
C GLN A 75 4.06 -12.88 -5.81
N ASN A 76 4.89 -13.67 -5.12
CA ASN A 76 5.72 -13.20 -4.01
C ASN A 76 7.20 -13.25 -4.40
N ALA A 77 7.93 -12.17 -4.17
CA ALA A 77 9.35 -12.06 -4.50
C ALA A 77 10.29 -12.65 -3.43
N GLN A 78 9.75 -13.11 -2.31
CA GLN A 78 10.48 -13.77 -1.21
C GLN A 78 11.61 -12.90 -0.64
N GLY A 79 11.37 -11.58 -0.58
CA GLY A 79 12.35 -10.58 -0.15
C GLY A 79 13.41 -10.23 -1.19
N ASP A 80 13.40 -10.86 -2.37
CA ASP A 80 14.38 -10.63 -3.43
C ASP A 80 13.93 -9.53 -4.41
N ILE A 81 14.53 -8.35 -4.31
CA ILE A 81 14.22 -7.21 -5.18
C ILE A 81 14.40 -7.54 -6.68
N PRO A 82 15.46 -8.23 -7.14
CA PRO A 82 15.53 -8.66 -8.55
C PRO A 82 14.33 -9.50 -9.01
N THR A 83 13.73 -10.30 -8.14
CA THR A 83 12.53 -11.10 -8.44
C THR A 83 11.30 -10.21 -8.67
N THR A 84 11.16 -9.05 -8.02
CA THR A 84 10.03 -8.13 -8.27
C THR A 84 10.03 -7.60 -9.71
N VAL A 85 11.19 -7.48 -10.35
CA VAL A 85 11.31 -7.11 -11.78
C VAL A 85 10.77 -8.21 -12.67
N SER A 86 11.14 -9.47 -12.40
CA SER A 86 10.67 -10.63 -13.17
C SER A 86 9.16 -10.82 -13.06
N ILE A 87 8.61 -10.64 -11.86
CA ILE A 87 7.16 -10.66 -11.61
C ILE A 87 6.46 -9.56 -12.42
N SER A 88 6.98 -8.34 -12.39
CA SER A 88 6.39 -7.22 -13.13
C SER A 88 6.40 -7.46 -14.64
N GLN A 89 7.50 -7.98 -15.20
CA GLN A 89 7.61 -8.36 -16.61
C GLN A 89 6.62 -9.46 -16.99
N LYS A 90 6.39 -10.44 -16.10
CA LYS A 90 5.37 -11.48 -16.29
C LYS A 90 3.99 -10.86 -16.43
N PHE A 91 3.59 -9.96 -15.53
CA PHE A 91 2.29 -9.30 -15.58
C PHE A 91 2.08 -8.48 -16.85
N VAL A 92 3.13 -7.81 -17.35
CA VAL A 92 3.10 -7.11 -18.64
C VAL A 92 2.88 -8.09 -19.80
N LYS A 93 3.62 -9.20 -19.82
CA LYS A 93 3.49 -10.24 -20.84
C LYS A 93 2.09 -10.88 -20.85
N ASP A 94 1.54 -11.10 -19.67
CA ASP A 94 0.23 -11.73 -19.47
C ASP A 94 -0.93 -10.75 -19.67
N LYS A 95 -0.62 -9.45 -19.84
CA LYS A 95 -1.58 -8.37 -20.10
C LYS A 95 -2.67 -8.32 -19.05
N VAL A 96 -2.27 -8.30 -17.78
CA VAL A 96 -3.21 -8.05 -16.68
C VAL A 96 -3.86 -6.67 -16.83
N ASP A 97 -5.08 -6.52 -16.30
CA ASP A 97 -5.84 -5.27 -16.36
C ASP A 97 -5.37 -4.25 -15.32
N LEU A 98 -4.73 -4.73 -14.24
CA LEU A 98 -4.22 -3.92 -13.13
C LEU A 98 -3.07 -4.67 -12.45
N ILE A 99 -2.02 -3.94 -12.07
CA ILE A 99 -0.99 -4.43 -11.16
C ILE A 99 -1.23 -3.81 -9.78
N TYR A 100 -1.38 -4.66 -8.77
CA TYR A 100 -1.35 -4.26 -7.37
C TYR A 100 0.03 -4.59 -6.80
N ALA A 101 0.83 -3.56 -6.53
CA ALA A 101 2.21 -3.70 -6.07
C ALA A 101 2.31 -3.35 -4.59
N ILE A 102 2.70 -4.33 -3.77
CA ILE A 102 2.77 -4.23 -2.32
C ILE A 102 4.24 -4.11 -1.91
N ALA A 103 4.55 -3.02 -1.22
CA ALA A 103 5.89 -2.50 -0.87
C ALA A 103 6.60 -1.71 -1.98
N THR A 104 7.48 -0.79 -1.56
CA THR A 104 8.18 0.17 -2.42
C THR A 104 8.96 -0.50 -3.57
N PRO A 105 9.79 -1.54 -3.35
CA PRO A 105 10.54 -2.17 -4.44
C PRO A 105 9.64 -2.84 -5.50
N ALA A 106 8.52 -3.44 -5.08
CA ALA A 106 7.54 -4.03 -5.98
C ALA A 106 6.88 -2.95 -6.85
N ALA A 107 6.50 -1.82 -6.25
CA ALA A 107 5.90 -0.69 -6.98
C ALA A 107 6.88 -0.05 -7.97
N GLN A 108 8.16 0.10 -7.59
CA GLN A 108 9.20 0.64 -8.49
C GLN A 108 9.44 -0.29 -9.68
N SER A 109 9.48 -1.61 -9.43
CA SER A 109 9.61 -2.61 -10.48
C SER A 109 8.42 -2.60 -11.45
N ALA A 110 7.20 -2.47 -10.92
CA ALA A 110 6.00 -2.36 -11.75
C ALA A 110 6.03 -1.09 -12.63
N LYS A 111 6.37 0.07 -12.03
CA LYS A 111 6.49 1.35 -12.76
C LYS A 111 7.54 1.29 -13.86
N GLN A 112 8.66 0.61 -13.62
CA GLN A 112 9.70 0.43 -14.64
C GLN A 112 9.26 -0.51 -15.76
N ALA A 113 8.47 -1.54 -15.45
CA ALA A 113 8.06 -2.55 -16.42
C ALA A 113 7.00 -2.07 -17.41
N THR A 114 6.16 -1.10 -17.04
CA THR A 114 5.08 -0.62 -17.90
C THR A 114 4.64 0.81 -17.58
N SER A 115 4.35 1.56 -18.64
CA SER A 115 3.68 2.86 -18.61
C SER A 115 2.21 2.80 -19.07
N GLU A 116 1.70 1.60 -19.37
CA GLU A 116 0.36 1.40 -19.95
C GLU A 116 -0.63 0.76 -18.98
N ILE A 117 -0.21 -0.30 -18.28
CA ILE A 117 -1.07 -1.03 -17.35
C ILE A 117 -1.22 -0.18 -16.07
N PRO A 118 -2.44 0.08 -15.58
CA PRO A 118 -2.64 0.75 -14.30
C PRO A 118 -1.89 0.04 -13.16
N ILE A 119 -1.21 0.82 -12.32
CA ILE A 119 -0.49 0.33 -11.15
C ILE A 119 -1.08 0.99 -9.91
N LEU A 120 -1.56 0.16 -8.98
CA LEU A 120 -1.87 0.56 -7.62
C LEU A 120 -0.74 0.12 -6.70
N PHE A 121 -0.06 1.08 -6.07
CA PHE A 121 0.85 0.77 -4.98
C PHE A 121 0.11 0.71 -3.63
N SER A 122 0.60 -0.12 -2.72
CA SER A 122 0.26 -0.07 -1.30
C SER A 122 1.49 -0.43 -0.45
N ALA A 123 1.45 -0.11 0.84
CA ALA A 123 2.60 -0.24 1.74
C ALA A 123 3.84 0.53 1.24
N VAL A 124 3.63 1.75 0.75
CA VAL A 124 4.70 2.63 0.27
C VAL A 124 4.83 3.85 1.17
N THR A 125 6.00 4.05 1.76
CA THR A 125 6.18 5.08 2.78
C THR A 125 6.23 6.49 2.22
N ASP A 126 7.00 6.71 1.16
CA ASP A 126 7.05 8.01 0.48
C ASP A 126 7.02 7.79 -1.03
N PRO A 127 5.83 7.80 -1.65
CA PRO A 127 5.69 7.58 -3.09
C PRO A 127 6.39 8.65 -3.94
N ILE A 128 6.64 9.84 -3.41
CA ILE A 128 7.31 10.92 -4.14
C ILE A 128 8.82 10.70 -4.13
N LYS A 129 9.42 10.49 -2.95
CA LYS A 129 10.86 10.18 -2.85
C LYS A 129 11.22 8.83 -3.46
N ALA A 130 10.29 7.89 -3.50
CA ALA A 130 10.45 6.62 -4.23
C ALA A 130 10.30 6.78 -5.75
N GLU A 131 10.04 8.00 -6.24
CA GLU A 131 9.83 8.34 -7.64
C GLU A 131 8.66 7.58 -8.29
N LEU A 132 7.67 7.18 -7.51
CA LEU A 132 6.47 6.49 -8.01
C LEU A 132 5.46 7.49 -8.58
N VAL A 133 5.31 8.64 -7.94
CA VAL A 133 4.43 9.73 -8.39
C VAL A 133 5.10 11.09 -8.19
N ALA A 134 4.84 12.04 -9.07
CA ALA A 134 5.32 13.42 -8.95
C ALA A 134 4.56 14.22 -7.89
N SER A 135 3.31 13.83 -7.58
CA SER A 135 2.46 14.44 -6.57
C SER A 135 1.45 13.43 -6.04
N MET A 136 1.15 13.48 -4.75
CA MET A 136 0.08 12.69 -4.15
C MET A 136 -1.30 13.15 -4.65
N GLU A 137 -1.53 14.46 -4.78
CA GLU A 137 -2.83 15.01 -5.19
C GLU A 137 -3.10 14.84 -6.70
N LYS A 138 -2.03 14.83 -7.49
CA LYS A 138 -2.10 14.66 -8.94
C LYS A 138 -0.99 13.73 -9.42
N PRO A 139 -1.17 12.41 -9.25
CA PRO A 139 -0.23 11.43 -9.75
C PRO A 139 -0.04 11.56 -11.26
N ASP A 140 1.15 11.21 -11.74
CA ASP A 140 1.51 11.22 -13.15
C ASP A 140 1.47 9.81 -13.76
N GLY A 141 1.08 9.72 -15.03
CA GLY A 141 1.09 8.48 -15.78
C GLY A 141 0.08 7.44 -15.29
N ASN A 142 0.52 6.20 -15.14
CA ASN A 142 -0.28 5.02 -14.85
C ASN A 142 -0.19 4.55 -13.38
N VAL A 143 0.38 5.36 -12.47
CA VAL A 143 0.65 4.97 -11.08
C VAL A 143 -0.14 5.83 -10.11
N THR A 144 -0.82 5.20 -9.16
CA THR A 144 -1.40 5.84 -7.97
C THR A 144 -1.49 4.80 -6.85
N GLY A 145 -1.99 5.13 -5.66
CA GLY A 145 -2.14 4.13 -4.61
C GLY A 145 -2.25 4.69 -3.20
N THR A 146 -1.92 3.84 -2.24
CA THR A 146 -2.01 4.13 -0.81
C THR A 146 -0.65 4.09 -0.14
N SER A 147 -0.28 5.18 0.52
CA SER A 147 0.93 5.31 1.31
C SER A 147 0.70 4.85 2.74
N ASP A 148 1.70 4.17 3.31
CA ASP A 148 1.75 3.75 4.71
C ASP A 148 2.47 4.74 5.63
N ALA A 149 2.70 5.97 5.17
CA ALA A 149 3.31 7.02 5.97
C ALA A 149 2.67 7.11 7.37
N SER A 150 3.45 6.76 8.38
CA SER A 150 3.04 6.80 9.79
C SER A 150 3.43 8.13 10.44
N PRO A 151 2.77 8.54 11.54
CA PRO A 151 3.14 9.75 12.27
C PRO A 151 4.39 9.49 13.11
N MET A 152 5.55 9.46 12.45
CA MET A 152 6.84 9.15 13.08
C MET A 152 7.17 10.10 14.23
N ASP A 153 6.76 11.36 14.14
CA ASP A 153 6.91 12.34 15.22
C ASP A 153 6.17 11.88 16.49
N ARG A 154 4.90 11.49 16.37
CA ARG A 154 4.10 10.95 17.48
C ARG A 154 4.68 9.65 18.01
N GLN A 155 5.18 8.79 17.14
CA GLN A 155 5.78 7.50 17.51
C GLN A 155 7.09 7.70 18.27
N LEU A 156 7.98 8.58 17.82
CA LEU A 156 9.21 8.93 18.56
C LEU A 156 8.91 9.60 19.91
N GLN A 157 7.87 10.43 19.97
CA GLN A 157 7.43 11.05 21.22
C GLN A 157 6.99 10.02 22.28
N LEU A 158 6.48 8.84 21.88
CA LEU A 158 6.11 7.78 22.83
C LEU A 158 7.27 7.34 23.72
N PHE A 159 8.52 7.40 23.24
CA PHE A 159 9.68 7.11 24.09
C PHE A 159 9.76 8.08 25.27
N LYS A 160 9.60 9.38 25.02
CA LYS A 160 9.65 10.41 26.06
C LYS A 160 8.46 10.32 27.01
N ASP A 161 7.29 9.96 26.49
CA ASP A 161 6.07 9.80 27.27
C ASP A 161 6.13 8.57 28.20
N LEU A 162 6.83 7.51 27.78
CA LEU A 162 7.10 6.32 28.60
C LEU A 162 8.18 6.59 29.64
N ASP A 163 9.31 7.17 29.23
CA ASP A 163 10.40 7.57 30.12
C ASP A 163 11.12 8.82 29.60
N SER A 164 10.96 9.92 30.34
CA SER A 164 11.60 11.20 30.06
C SER A 164 13.14 11.16 30.05
N ASN A 165 13.77 10.11 30.55
CA ASN A 165 15.23 9.94 30.54
C ASN A 165 15.78 9.33 29.25
N ILE A 166 14.93 8.75 28.40
CA ILE A 166 15.34 8.18 27.11
C ILE A 166 15.92 9.27 26.21
N LYS A 167 17.09 9.00 25.62
CA LYS A 167 17.84 9.90 24.75
C LYS A 167 18.33 9.23 23.47
N LYS A 168 18.68 7.94 23.49
CA LYS A 168 19.26 7.26 22.33
C LYS A 168 18.33 6.16 21.83
N ILE A 169 17.91 6.26 20.57
CA ILE A 169 16.98 5.33 19.93
C ILE A 169 17.72 4.53 18.85
N GLY A 170 17.72 3.21 18.99
CA GLY A 170 18.28 2.28 18.02
C GLY A 170 17.31 2.02 16.86
N ILE A 171 17.81 1.99 15.62
CA ILE A 171 17.05 1.53 14.46
C ILE A 171 17.93 0.55 13.66
N VAL A 172 17.43 -0.68 13.47
CA VAL A 172 18.03 -1.66 12.55
C VAL A 172 17.25 -1.60 11.24
N PHE A 173 17.93 -1.56 10.10
CA PHE A 173 17.27 -1.40 8.80
C PHE A 173 18.04 -2.04 7.65
N ASN A 174 17.32 -2.48 6.63
CA ASN A 174 17.86 -2.94 5.35
C ASN A 174 18.41 -1.76 4.55
N THR A 175 19.71 -1.79 4.29
CA THR A 175 20.38 -0.76 3.48
C THR A 175 19.97 -0.77 2.00
N SER A 176 19.36 -1.86 1.52
CA SER A 176 18.92 -2.02 0.13
C SER A 176 17.49 -1.52 -0.11
N GLU A 177 16.77 -1.09 0.93
CA GLU A 177 15.38 -0.64 0.82
C GLU A 177 15.28 0.91 0.82
N PRO A 178 14.79 1.54 -0.26
CA PRO A 178 14.64 2.98 -0.32
C PRO A 178 13.72 3.55 0.78
N ASN A 179 12.61 2.86 1.07
CA ASN A 179 11.69 3.22 2.17
C ASN A 179 12.39 3.32 3.52
N SER A 180 13.33 2.40 3.80
CA SER A 180 14.06 2.38 5.06
C SER A 180 15.04 3.54 5.15
N GLN A 181 15.77 3.85 4.07
CA GLN A 181 16.67 5.00 4.03
C GLN A 181 15.92 6.32 4.26
N ILE A 182 14.77 6.49 3.61
CA ILE A 182 13.90 7.68 3.77
C ILE A 182 13.47 7.83 5.24
N GLN A 183 13.03 6.74 5.88
CA GLN A 183 12.60 6.78 7.27
C GLN A 183 13.74 7.05 8.26
N ILE A 184 14.94 6.56 7.96
CA ILE A 184 16.14 6.88 8.75
C ILE A 184 16.45 8.38 8.69
N GLU A 185 16.39 8.99 7.51
CA GLU A 185 16.58 10.44 7.33
C GLU A 185 15.51 11.23 8.10
N MET A 186 14.24 10.83 7.98
CA MET A 186 13.13 11.46 8.72
C MET A 186 13.31 11.33 10.24
N ALA A 187 13.73 10.17 10.73
CA ALA A 187 13.95 9.95 12.15
C ALA A 187 15.09 10.85 12.67
N LYS A 188 16.18 10.99 11.90
CA LYS A 188 17.30 11.89 12.23
C LYS A 188 16.92 13.36 12.20
N GLU A 189 15.98 13.75 11.34
CA GLU A 189 15.46 15.11 11.28
C GLU A 189 14.54 15.44 12.47
N LEU A 190 13.65 14.52 12.84
CA LEU A 190 12.64 14.73 13.88
C LEU A 190 13.19 14.58 15.30
N ALA A 191 14.02 13.57 15.54
CA ALA A 191 14.50 13.17 16.87
C ALA A 191 15.14 14.31 17.69
N PRO A 192 15.99 15.21 17.12
CA PRO A 192 16.64 16.26 17.90
C PRO A 192 15.65 17.22 18.59
N SER A 193 14.50 17.49 17.96
CA SER A 193 13.47 18.38 18.53
C SER A 193 12.85 17.83 19.83
N MET A 194 12.93 16.50 20.04
CA MET A 194 12.43 15.79 21.23
C MET A 194 13.55 15.45 22.21
N GLY A 195 14.79 15.88 21.93
CA GLY A 195 15.97 15.51 22.71
C GLY A 195 16.38 14.04 22.52
N LEU A 196 16.04 13.46 21.38
CA LEU A 196 16.42 12.09 20.98
C LEU A 196 17.57 12.12 19.96
N GLU A 197 18.40 11.08 20.00
CA GLU A 197 19.50 10.80 19.07
C GLU A 197 19.25 9.43 18.43
N ILE A 198 19.36 9.35 17.10
CA ILE A 198 19.20 8.09 16.37
C ILE A 198 20.55 7.37 16.24
N VAL A 199 20.57 6.10 16.64
CA VAL A 199 21.69 5.17 16.43
C VAL A 199 21.24 4.11 15.44
N GLU A 200 21.70 4.22 14.20
CA GLU A 200 21.30 3.31 13.13
C GLU A 200 22.28 2.14 12.95
N VAL A 201 21.77 1.00 12.53
CA VAL A 201 22.56 -0.15 12.08
C VAL A 201 21.98 -0.69 10.79
N GLY A 202 22.77 -0.58 9.72
CA GLY A 202 22.44 -1.16 8.43
C GLY A 202 22.68 -2.67 8.42
N ILE A 203 21.75 -3.41 7.82
CA ILE A 203 21.86 -4.84 7.53
C ILE A 203 21.62 -5.09 6.03
N SER A 204 21.97 -6.31 5.60
CA SER A 204 21.77 -6.80 4.23
C SER A 204 21.05 -8.15 4.16
N SER A 205 20.88 -8.83 5.30
CA SER A 205 20.20 -10.12 5.39
C SER A 205 19.50 -10.32 6.75
N ILE A 206 18.48 -11.17 6.78
CA ILE A 206 17.76 -11.52 8.01
C ILE A 206 18.71 -12.09 9.08
N SER A 207 19.72 -12.86 8.67
CA SER A 207 20.73 -13.41 9.59
C SER A 207 21.55 -12.35 10.33
N ASP A 208 21.65 -11.13 9.78
CA ASP A 208 22.41 -10.05 10.39
C ASP A 208 21.65 -9.38 11.55
N ILE A 209 20.32 -9.50 11.61
CA ILE A 209 19.45 -8.80 12.58
C ILE A 209 19.91 -9.06 14.01
N SER A 210 20.15 -10.32 14.36
CA SER A 210 20.55 -10.73 15.70
C SER A 210 21.83 -10.02 16.16
N GLN A 211 22.84 -9.96 15.29
CA GLN A 211 24.12 -9.30 15.57
C GLN A 211 23.99 -7.77 15.55
N ALA A 212 23.18 -7.23 14.63
CA ALA A 212 22.92 -5.81 14.53
C ALA A 212 22.30 -5.27 15.83
N VAL A 213 21.27 -5.94 16.36
CA VAL A 213 20.65 -5.60 17.63
C VAL A 213 21.67 -5.69 18.78
N ASP A 214 22.42 -6.79 18.89
CA ASP A 214 23.46 -6.95 19.93
C ASP A 214 24.51 -5.82 19.91
N SER A 215 24.82 -5.29 18.72
CA SER A 215 25.80 -4.21 18.57
C SER A 215 25.36 -2.87 19.17
N ILE A 216 24.05 -2.68 19.39
CA ILE A 216 23.46 -1.43 19.89
C ILE A 216 22.73 -1.55 21.23
N VAL A 217 22.36 -2.75 21.70
CA VAL A 217 21.56 -2.90 22.94
C VAL A 217 22.18 -2.30 24.20
N LYS A 218 23.49 -2.06 24.23
CA LYS A 218 24.19 -1.37 25.34
C LYS A 218 24.47 0.11 25.09
N LYS A 219 24.08 0.64 23.93
CA LYS A 219 24.35 2.01 23.46
C LYS A 219 23.08 2.85 23.33
N VAL A 220 21.92 2.23 23.43
CA VAL A 220 20.60 2.86 23.22
C VAL A 220 19.72 2.63 24.44
N ASP A 221 18.74 3.51 24.63
CA ASP A 221 17.75 3.42 25.71
C ASP A 221 16.43 2.78 25.21
N GLY A 222 16.23 2.73 23.89
CA GLY A 222 15.09 2.08 23.26
C GLY A 222 15.37 1.70 21.80
N ILE A 223 14.48 0.91 21.21
CA ILE A 223 14.54 0.52 19.78
C ILE A 223 13.27 0.95 19.08
N TYR A 224 13.42 1.67 17.98
CA TYR A 224 12.33 2.03 17.08
C TYR A 224 12.36 1.13 15.84
N THR A 225 11.24 0.49 15.53
CA THR A 225 11.09 -0.40 14.37
C THR A 225 10.26 0.30 13.30
N ILE A 226 10.95 0.80 12.27
CA ILE A 226 10.38 1.43 11.08
C ILE A 226 9.70 0.41 10.15
N THR A 227 8.99 0.85 9.11
CA THR A 227 8.38 -0.05 8.10
C THR A 227 9.41 -0.61 7.11
N ASP A 228 10.34 -1.40 7.64
CA ASP A 228 11.38 -2.13 6.89
C ASP A 228 10.94 -3.59 6.69
N ASN A 229 10.86 -4.03 5.42
CA ASN A 229 10.23 -5.32 5.11
C ASN A 229 11.06 -6.51 5.62
N MET A 230 12.40 -6.41 5.59
CA MET A 230 13.27 -7.46 6.10
C MET A 230 13.21 -7.57 7.63
N VAL A 231 13.20 -6.45 8.34
CA VAL A 231 13.05 -6.44 9.80
C VAL A 231 11.65 -6.91 10.20
N ALA A 232 10.60 -6.49 9.50
CA ALA A 232 9.23 -6.94 9.75
C ALA A 232 9.07 -8.46 9.62
N SER A 233 9.73 -9.06 8.63
CA SER A 233 9.74 -10.52 8.41
C SER A 233 10.39 -11.32 9.54
N ALA A 234 11.18 -10.67 10.40
CA ALA A 234 11.88 -11.30 11.51
C ALA A 234 11.77 -10.49 12.81
N ILE A 235 10.64 -9.78 12.98
CA ILE A 235 10.43 -8.82 14.07
C ILE A 235 10.58 -9.45 15.46
N ASN A 236 10.25 -10.74 15.61
CA ASN A 236 10.40 -11.48 16.85
C ASN A 236 11.86 -11.53 17.34
N ILE A 237 12.83 -11.58 16.43
CA ILE A 237 14.27 -11.57 16.80
C ILE A 237 14.62 -10.23 17.45
N VAL A 238 14.08 -9.12 16.93
CA VAL A 238 14.28 -7.79 17.48
C VAL A 238 13.59 -7.67 18.84
N SER A 239 12.33 -8.09 18.93
CA SER A 239 11.52 -7.95 20.15
C SER A 239 12.08 -8.78 21.31
N GLU A 240 12.47 -10.03 21.08
CA GLU A 240 13.07 -10.91 22.09
C GLU A 240 14.37 -10.33 22.64
N LYS A 241 15.25 -9.83 21.77
CA LYS A 241 16.53 -9.24 22.17
C LYS A 241 16.36 -7.91 22.89
N ALA A 242 15.46 -7.06 22.43
CA ALA A 242 15.14 -5.80 23.08
C ALA A 242 14.59 -6.04 24.50
N THR A 243 13.60 -6.94 24.62
CA THR A 243 12.96 -7.29 25.88
C THR A 243 13.93 -7.95 26.86
N SER A 244 14.80 -8.84 26.37
CA SER A 244 15.86 -9.47 27.17
C SER A 244 16.87 -8.45 27.73
N ASN A 245 17.05 -7.32 27.05
CA ASN A 245 17.89 -6.21 27.50
C ASN A 245 17.11 -5.09 28.21
N LYS A 246 15.82 -5.28 28.49
CA LYS A 246 14.94 -4.31 29.16
C LYS A 246 14.83 -2.97 28.42
N LEU A 247 14.87 -3.00 27.08
CA LEU A 247 14.71 -1.80 26.26
C LEU A 247 13.24 -1.53 25.97
N ILE A 248 12.85 -0.26 26.01
CA ILE A 248 11.57 0.20 25.49
C ILE A 248 11.57 0.06 23.97
N THR A 249 10.51 -0.47 23.39
CA THR A 249 10.36 -0.61 21.94
C THR A 249 9.14 0.12 21.43
N VAL A 250 9.28 0.82 20.31
CA VAL A 250 8.18 1.47 19.61
C VAL A 250 8.19 1.02 18.15
N ALA A 251 7.01 0.81 17.56
CA ALA A 251 6.87 0.43 16.17
C ALA A 251 6.19 1.51 15.33
N ALA A 252 6.46 1.50 14.03
CA ALA A 252 5.73 2.26 13.04
C ALA A 252 4.33 1.68 12.73
N GLU A 253 4.13 0.38 12.98
CA GLU A 253 2.93 -0.39 12.61
C GLU A 253 2.45 -1.36 13.70
N ASP A 254 1.19 -1.80 13.62
CA ASP A 254 0.53 -2.65 14.63
C ASP A 254 0.91 -4.13 14.55
N SER A 255 1.25 -4.63 13.36
CA SER A 255 1.83 -5.95 13.11
C SER A 255 3.10 -6.22 13.92
N HIS A 256 3.96 -5.21 14.08
CA HIS A 256 5.16 -5.32 14.91
C HIS A 256 4.83 -5.51 16.40
N VAL A 257 3.74 -4.91 16.88
CA VAL A 257 3.26 -5.09 18.26
C VAL A 257 2.79 -6.53 18.49
N SER A 258 2.13 -7.11 17.49
CA SER A 258 1.79 -8.54 17.50
C SER A 258 3.04 -9.45 17.48
N GLY A 259 4.16 -8.95 16.95
CA GLY A 259 5.49 -9.58 17.00
C GLY A 259 6.30 -9.29 18.27
N GLY A 260 5.69 -8.72 19.31
CA GLY A 260 6.33 -8.50 20.62
C GLY A 260 6.95 -7.11 20.81
N ILE A 261 6.82 -6.19 19.86
CA ILE A 261 7.16 -4.77 20.13
C ILE A 261 6.13 -4.19 21.11
N LEU A 262 6.59 -3.32 22.02
CA LEU A 262 5.77 -2.88 23.16
C LEU A 262 4.58 -2.04 22.72
N VAL A 263 4.76 -1.03 21.87
CA VAL A 263 3.69 -0.07 21.55
C VAL A 263 3.86 0.57 20.17
N THR A 264 2.75 0.97 19.58
CA THR A 264 2.73 1.85 18.41
C THR A 264 1.58 2.86 18.52
N ASP A 265 1.66 3.92 17.72
CA ASP A 265 0.54 4.71 17.22
C ASP A 265 0.54 4.54 15.69
N GLY A 266 0.07 3.39 15.24
CA GLY A 266 0.40 2.81 13.94
C GLY A 266 -0.82 2.65 13.05
N ILE A 267 -0.56 2.38 11.77
CA ILE A 267 -1.60 2.11 10.78
C ILE A 267 -2.04 0.64 10.82
N SER A 268 -3.21 0.36 10.25
CA SER A 268 -3.66 -1.02 9.96
C SER A 268 -3.55 -1.29 8.47
N TYR A 269 -2.70 -2.26 8.10
CA TYR A 269 -2.47 -2.61 6.70
C TYR A 269 -3.68 -3.28 6.04
N TYR A 270 -4.51 -3.99 6.82
CA TYR A 270 -5.75 -4.57 6.31
C TYR A 270 -6.71 -3.47 5.81
N GLU A 271 -6.92 -2.43 6.60
CA GLU A 271 -7.75 -1.29 6.19
C GLU A 271 -7.11 -0.51 5.05
N LEU A 272 -5.78 -0.42 4.99
CA LEU A 272 -5.05 0.18 3.88
C LEU A 272 -5.32 -0.59 2.58
N GLY A 273 -5.23 -1.92 2.58
CA GLY A 273 -5.56 -2.77 1.45
C GLY A 273 -7.01 -2.60 0.97
N LYS A 274 -7.97 -2.52 1.91
CA LYS A 274 -9.38 -2.23 1.58
C LYS A 274 -9.56 -0.86 0.95
N GLN A 275 -8.79 0.13 1.38
CA GLN A 275 -8.77 1.46 0.77
C GLN A 275 -8.23 1.38 -0.67
N THR A 276 -7.15 0.63 -0.92
CA THR A 276 -6.63 0.43 -2.27
C THR A 276 -7.60 -0.32 -3.18
N ALA A 277 -8.40 -1.27 -2.65
CA ALA A 277 -9.44 -1.96 -3.42
C ALA A 277 -10.53 -1.01 -3.94
N LYS A 278 -10.86 0.05 -3.19
CA LYS A 278 -11.79 1.10 -3.66
C LYS A 278 -11.20 1.85 -4.85
N MET A 279 -9.89 2.12 -4.84
CA MET A 279 -9.20 2.73 -5.98
C MET A 279 -9.17 1.77 -7.19
N ALA A 280 -9.03 0.46 -6.96
CA ALA A 280 -9.14 -0.54 -8.04
C ALA A 280 -10.51 -0.52 -8.71
N LYS A 281 -11.59 -0.33 -7.94
CA LYS A 281 -12.94 -0.12 -8.50
C LYS A 281 -12.98 1.10 -9.41
N GLU A 282 -12.42 2.23 -8.96
CA GLU A 282 -12.42 3.48 -9.72
C GLU A 282 -11.73 3.30 -11.09
N ILE A 283 -10.66 2.51 -11.14
CA ILE A 283 -9.92 2.21 -12.36
C ILE A 283 -10.68 1.18 -13.22
N LEU A 284 -10.95 0.00 -12.67
CA LEU A 284 -11.43 -1.15 -13.44
C LEU A 284 -12.90 -1.02 -13.84
N VAL A 285 -13.74 -0.52 -12.95
CA VAL A 285 -15.20 -0.47 -13.12
C VAL A 285 -15.67 0.90 -13.56
N ASP A 286 -15.16 1.96 -12.90
CA ASP A 286 -15.62 3.32 -13.19
C ASP A 286 -14.83 3.97 -14.35
N GLY A 287 -13.76 3.30 -14.83
CA GLY A 287 -13.01 3.69 -16.02
C GLY A 287 -12.13 4.93 -15.84
N LYS A 288 -11.75 5.26 -14.60
CA LYS A 288 -10.86 6.40 -14.32
C LYS A 288 -9.41 6.06 -14.64
N THR A 289 -8.68 7.07 -15.07
CA THR A 289 -7.22 7.00 -15.25
C THR A 289 -6.53 7.10 -13.90
N PRO A 290 -5.43 6.37 -13.63
CA PRO A 290 -4.67 6.52 -12.38
C PRO A 290 -4.27 7.97 -12.06
N SER A 291 -3.92 8.77 -13.07
CA SER A 291 -3.58 10.19 -12.91
C SER A 291 -4.73 11.08 -12.42
N ASP A 292 -5.97 10.62 -12.53
CA ASP A 292 -7.17 11.34 -12.07
C ASP A 292 -7.56 10.95 -10.64
N ILE A 293 -6.85 10.00 -10.04
CA ILE A 293 -7.13 9.47 -8.69
C ILE A 293 -5.96 9.88 -7.79
N PRO A 294 -6.17 10.83 -6.86
CA PRO A 294 -5.17 11.19 -5.87
C PRO A 294 -4.68 9.95 -5.10
N SER A 295 -3.37 9.84 -4.93
CA SER A 295 -2.80 8.91 -3.97
C SER A 295 -3.17 9.32 -2.55
N GLN A 296 -3.36 8.34 -1.68
CA GLN A 296 -3.93 8.55 -0.35
C GLN A 296 -2.98 8.04 0.72
N THR A 297 -2.99 8.63 1.91
CA THR A 297 -2.37 8.02 3.09
C THR A 297 -3.37 7.10 3.79
N ALA A 298 -2.89 6.28 4.74
CA ALA A 298 -3.77 5.59 5.67
C ALA A 298 -4.74 6.57 6.34
N ALA A 299 -6.04 6.25 6.35
CA ALA A 299 -7.07 7.15 6.86
C ALA A 299 -7.00 7.39 8.38
N ASN A 300 -6.52 6.41 9.14
CA ASN A 300 -6.45 6.47 10.61
C ASN A 300 -5.24 5.72 11.14
N THR A 301 -4.72 6.17 12.29
CA THR A 301 -3.82 5.39 13.15
C THR A 301 -4.52 4.98 14.44
N LYS A 302 -4.01 3.94 15.08
CA LYS A 302 -4.48 3.47 16.38
C LYS A 302 -3.30 3.21 17.29
N LYS A 303 -3.48 3.52 18.57
CA LYS A 303 -2.54 3.07 19.59
C LYS A 303 -2.79 1.61 19.90
N VAL A 304 -1.74 0.80 19.83
CA VAL A 304 -1.78 -0.64 20.16
C VAL A 304 -0.57 -0.94 21.03
N PHE A 305 -0.74 -1.76 22.06
CA PHE A 305 0.37 -2.22 22.91
C PHE A 305 0.32 -3.71 23.17
N ASN A 306 1.49 -4.33 23.36
CA ASN A 306 1.65 -5.74 23.69
C ASN A 306 1.70 -5.92 25.21
N LYS A 307 0.72 -6.65 25.76
CA LYS A 307 0.61 -6.84 27.21
C LYS A 307 1.75 -7.68 27.78
N GLU A 308 2.18 -8.72 27.07
CA GLU A 308 3.27 -9.59 27.51
C GLU A 308 4.60 -8.84 27.58
N THR A 309 4.90 -8.01 26.58
CA THR A 309 6.09 -7.14 26.56
C THR A 309 6.03 -6.10 27.68
N LEU A 310 4.87 -5.46 27.87
CA LEU A 310 4.64 -4.51 28.97
C LEU A 310 4.98 -5.14 30.33
N ASN A 311 4.44 -6.34 30.60
CA ASN A 311 4.68 -7.08 31.83
C ASN A 311 6.15 -7.49 31.97
N SER A 312 6.78 -7.94 30.88
CA SER A 312 8.19 -8.34 30.86
C SER A 312 9.15 -7.18 31.15
N LEU A 313 8.75 -5.96 30.79
CA LEU A 313 9.48 -4.73 31.09
C LEU A 313 9.13 -4.14 32.47
N GLY A 314 8.11 -4.68 33.16
CA GLY A 314 7.68 -4.20 34.47
C GLY A 314 7.05 -2.81 34.42
N LEU A 315 6.43 -2.45 33.29
CA LEU A 315 5.78 -1.16 33.10
C LEU A 315 4.36 -1.17 33.66
N ASP A 316 3.86 0.01 34.04
CA ASP A 316 2.50 0.18 34.53
C ASP A 316 1.52 0.34 33.35
N GLU A 317 0.53 -0.57 33.26
CA GLU A 317 -0.57 -0.52 32.28
C GLU A 317 -1.41 0.78 32.43
N ASN A 318 -1.35 1.45 33.58
CA ASN A 318 -2.02 2.74 33.82
C ASN A 318 -1.22 3.96 33.32
N ASN A 319 -0.03 3.77 32.74
CA ASN A 319 0.69 4.87 32.10
C ASN A 319 -0.20 5.50 31.01
N ASN A 320 -0.22 6.84 30.95
CA ASN A 320 -1.02 7.61 29.99
C ASN A 320 -0.78 7.22 28.52
N VAL A 321 0.39 6.67 28.18
CA VAL A 321 0.70 6.16 26.85
C VAL A 321 -0.26 5.05 26.41
N PHE A 322 -0.66 4.18 27.33
CA PHE A 322 -1.55 3.04 27.07
C PHE A 322 -3.04 3.38 27.23
N LYS A 323 -3.35 4.61 27.67
CA LYS A 323 -4.73 5.05 27.77
C LYS A 323 -5.40 5.04 26.40
N ASP A 324 -6.58 4.41 26.33
CA ASP A 324 -7.37 4.22 25.10
C ASP A 324 -6.65 3.42 23.99
N ALA A 325 -5.50 2.81 24.31
CA ALA A 325 -4.78 1.94 23.41
C ALA A 325 -5.44 0.55 23.37
N ILE A 326 -5.43 -0.06 22.18
CA ILE A 326 -5.90 -1.42 21.98
C ILE A 326 -4.86 -2.37 22.55
N LYS A 327 -5.32 -3.27 23.41
CA LYS A 327 -4.49 -4.30 24.02
C LYS A 327 -4.34 -5.48 23.07
N ASN A 328 -3.10 -5.82 22.73
CA ASN A 328 -2.71 -7.07 22.07
C ASN A 328 -2.26 -8.05 23.17
N ASP A 329 -3.03 -9.12 23.33
CA ASP A 329 -2.84 -10.15 24.35
C ASP A 329 -1.87 -11.24 23.88
#